data_AF-A0A380TC37-F1
#
_entry.id   AF-A0A380TC37-F1
#
_cell.length_a   1.000
_cell.length_b   1.000
_cell.length_c   1.000
_cell.angle_alpha   90.00
_cell.angle_beta   90.00
_cell.angle_gamma   90.00
#
_symmetry.space_group_name_H-M   'P 1'
#
loop_
_entity.id
_entity.type
_entity.pdbx_description
1 polymer ?
#
loop_
_entity_poly.entity_id
_entity_poly.type
_entity_poly.pdbx_seq_one_letter_code
_entity_poly.pdbx_strand_id
1 'polypeptide(L)'
;MPDLAANLDTLASGLAQTVNQIHNRGLAFPGLDAVTGSRTFADPANQAITFQGTSDTRLVVFDGNGNQVGTTTMRTLLGGATGTIADVQTSLDAWLRGQGHGTASLDADGRLEIELADGRTIGFRDEAQVNTPGAAAADAAIGFDSDGDTAVDESHTGFAAFFGLNDLFAADVPLGSAGSAESLSVRADLLSAPEGLSRGTVQWDPTRSLTGAYLVSSGDGSGARALATAVGEGTAFAASGELPQVTTGFADYAGMVIAHTASETAASESATARQEELVETLKQKSDSLRGVNLDQELADLMLYEQAYSAAARVMSVMQEMFDALERSAP
;
A
#
# COMPACT_ATOMS: atom_id res chain seq x y z
N MET A 1 -0.78 -7.60 -14.49
CA MET A 1 0.44 -8.10 -13.84
C MET A 1 0.29 -7.81 -12.35
N PRO A 2 -0.20 -8.77 -11.55
CA PRO A 2 -0.40 -8.59 -10.11
C PRO A 2 0.88 -8.12 -9.38
N ASP A 3 2.05 -8.58 -9.83
CA ASP A 3 3.34 -8.25 -9.22
C ASP A 3 3.75 -6.78 -9.44
N LEU A 4 3.44 -6.20 -10.61
CA LEU A 4 3.66 -4.77 -10.85
C LEU A 4 2.78 -3.91 -9.96
N ALA A 5 1.49 -4.27 -9.81
CA ALA A 5 0.58 -3.53 -8.94
C ALA A 5 1.06 -3.57 -7.49
N ALA A 6 1.46 -4.75 -6.99
CA ALA A 6 2.03 -4.90 -5.64
C ALA A 6 3.31 -4.07 -5.45
N ASN A 7 4.19 -4.03 -6.47
CA ASN A 7 5.41 -3.23 -6.42
C ASN A 7 5.12 -1.72 -6.38
N LEU A 8 4.13 -1.25 -7.12
CA LEU A 8 3.69 0.14 -7.08
C LEU A 8 3.02 0.48 -5.74
N ASP A 9 2.20 -0.43 -5.20
CA ASP A 9 1.59 -0.30 -3.87
C ASP A 9 2.68 -0.21 -2.78
N THR A 10 3.74 -1.02 -2.89
CA THR A 10 4.88 -1.00 -1.97
C THR A 10 5.68 0.31 -2.06
N LEU A 11 5.92 0.81 -3.27
CA LEU A 11 6.58 2.10 -3.48
C LEU A 11 5.73 3.26 -2.91
N ALA A 12 4.43 3.27 -3.24
CA ALA A 12 3.48 4.27 -2.78
C ALA A 12 3.35 4.26 -1.26
N SER A 13 3.22 3.08 -0.66
CA SER A 13 3.18 2.90 0.80
C SER A 13 4.46 3.40 1.46
N GLY A 14 5.63 3.03 0.94
CA GLY A 14 6.90 3.50 1.50
C GLY A 14 7.01 5.02 1.47
N LEU A 15 6.68 5.65 0.32
CA LEU A 15 6.71 7.10 0.19
C LEU A 15 5.73 7.78 1.15
N ALA A 16 4.48 7.31 1.15
CA ALA A 16 3.42 7.87 1.98
C ALA A 16 3.75 7.75 3.46
N GLN A 17 4.20 6.58 3.92
CA GLN A 17 4.56 6.34 5.32
C GLN A 17 5.76 7.19 5.75
N THR A 18 6.84 7.26 4.96
CA THR A 18 8.00 8.10 5.28
C THR A 18 7.63 9.56 5.37
N VAL A 19 6.85 10.06 4.41
CA VAL A 19 6.46 11.48 4.38
C VAL A 19 5.45 11.80 5.49
N ASN A 20 4.45 10.93 5.71
CA ASN A 20 3.48 11.09 6.79
C ASN A 20 4.17 11.05 8.15
N GLN A 21 5.12 10.15 8.39
CA GLN A 21 5.85 10.10 9.66
C GLN A 21 6.53 11.44 9.98
N ILE A 22 7.19 12.05 8.99
CA ILE A 22 7.83 13.36 9.18
C ILE A 22 6.79 14.48 9.31
N HIS A 23 5.72 14.45 8.52
CA HIS A 23 4.66 15.47 8.57
C HIS A 23 3.93 15.45 9.92
N ASN A 24 3.72 14.26 10.50
CA ASN A 24 3.16 14.05 11.84
C ASN A 24 4.08 14.49 12.97
N ARG A 25 5.39 14.40 12.79
CA ARG A 25 6.37 14.98 13.74
C ARG A 25 6.36 16.51 13.69
N GLY A 26 6.07 17.05 12.51
CA GLY A 26 6.00 18.47 12.28
C GLY A 26 4.65 19.07 12.65
N LEU A 27 4.61 20.40 12.61
CA LEU A 27 3.43 21.19 12.90
C LEU A 27 3.37 22.42 11.99
N ALA A 28 2.18 22.72 11.50
CA ALA A 28 1.89 23.99 10.85
C ALA A 28 1.90 25.13 11.89
N PHE A 29 2.09 26.38 11.47
CA PHE A 29 1.93 27.52 12.39
C PHE A 29 0.53 28.10 12.26
N PRO A 30 -0.21 28.37 13.35
CA PRO A 30 0.19 28.22 14.77
C PRO A 30 -0.09 26.82 15.36
N GLY A 31 -0.61 25.89 14.58
CA GLY A 31 -0.83 24.48 14.95
C GLY A 31 -2.00 23.90 14.18
N LEU A 32 -2.60 22.83 14.70
CA LEU A 32 -3.81 22.22 14.13
C LEU A 32 -5.03 22.59 14.97
N ASP A 33 -6.07 23.15 14.37
CA ASP A 33 -7.32 23.54 15.01
C ASP A 33 -8.40 22.45 14.93
N ALA A 34 -8.36 21.61 13.90
CA ALA A 34 -9.12 20.38 13.81
C ALA A 34 -8.26 19.27 13.20
N VAL A 35 -8.43 18.06 13.72
CA VAL A 35 -7.66 16.88 13.31
C VAL A 35 -8.55 15.64 13.31
N THR A 36 -8.54 14.91 12.21
CA THR A 36 -9.10 13.56 12.11
C THR A 36 -7.97 12.60 11.72
N GLY A 37 -7.71 11.60 12.55
CA GLY A 37 -6.73 10.56 12.27
C GLY A 37 -7.09 9.71 11.05
N SER A 38 -6.10 9.18 10.34
CA SER A 38 -6.33 8.28 9.19
C SER A 38 -6.57 6.83 9.61
N ARG A 39 -6.05 6.40 10.77
CA ARG A 39 -6.13 5.00 11.24
C ARG A 39 -7.49 4.69 11.86
N THR A 40 -8.11 3.61 11.36
CA THR A 40 -9.37 3.07 11.89
C THR A 40 -9.09 2.02 12.96
N PHE A 41 -10.00 1.92 13.93
CA PHE A 41 -9.92 0.97 15.03
C PHE A 41 -11.24 0.21 15.12
N ALA A 42 -11.20 -1.09 14.87
CA ALA A 42 -12.40 -1.93 14.79
C ALA A 42 -13.01 -2.20 16.17
N ASP A 43 -12.19 -2.24 17.21
CA ASP A 43 -12.63 -2.44 18.59
C ASP A 43 -11.86 -1.54 19.56
N PRO A 44 -12.14 -0.21 19.57
CA PRO A 44 -11.37 0.74 20.37
C PRO A 44 -11.41 0.47 21.88
N ALA A 45 -12.38 -0.29 22.36
CA ALA A 45 -12.53 -0.62 23.78
C ALA A 45 -11.60 -1.75 24.24
N ASN A 46 -11.13 -2.60 23.32
CA ASN A 46 -10.24 -3.72 23.63
C ASN A 46 -8.86 -3.56 23.00
N GLN A 47 -8.76 -2.88 21.86
CA GLN A 47 -7.48 -2.55 21.23
C GLN A 47 -6.74 -1.52 22.08
N ALA A 48 -5.44 -1.74 22.32
CA ALA A 48 -4.66 -0.93 23.23
C ALA A 48 -3.32 -0.49 22.66
N ILE A 49 -2.87 0.68 23.12
CA ILE A 49 -1.51 1.15 22.90
C ILE A 49 -0.70 0.98 24.17
N THR A 50 0.57 0.62 24.01
CA THR A 50 1.57 0.62 25.08
C THR A 50 2.78 1.40 24.62
N PHE A 51 3.08 2.50 25.31
CA PHE A 51 4.32 3.22 25.10
C PHE A 51 5.50 2.38 25.63
N GLN A 52 6.38 1.97 24.73
CA GLN A 52 7.55 1.15 25.04
C GLN A 52 8.71 2.01 25.56
N GLY A 53 9.48 1.44 26.50
CA GLY A 53 10.62 2.13 27.11
C GLY A 53 10.23 3.38 27.90
N THR A 54 11.00 4.45 27.74
CA THR A 54 10.82 5.73 28.45
C THR A 54 10.24 6.84 27.56
N SER A 55 9.82 6.52 26.34
CA SER A 55 9.24 7.50 25.42
C SER A 55 7.86 7.92 25.88
N ASP A 56 7.47 9.17 25.64
CA ASP A 56 6.15 9.72 25.94
C ASP A 56 5.78 10.76 24.87
N THR A 57 4.49 11.00 24.68
CA THR A 57 4.01 12.02 23.74
C THR A 57 3.47 13.19 24.51
N ARG A 58 4.05 14.36 24.25
CA ARG A 58 3.56 15.61 24.78
C ARG A 58 2.54 16.23 23.87
N LEU A 59 1.44 16.65 24.48
CA LEU A 59 0.42 17.46 23.84
C LEU A 59 0.60 18.88 24.34
N VAL A 60 0.60 19.82 23.41
CA VAL A 60 0.72 21.24 23.71
C VAL A 60 -0.40 21.96 22.99
N VAL A 61 -1.22 22.70 23.73
CA VAL A 61 -2.19 23.63 23.16
C VAL A 61 -1.50 24.98 23.05
N PHE A 62 -1.61 25.63 21.90
CA PHE A 62 -1.06 26.94 21.62
C PHE A 62 -2.16 27.99 21.43
N ASP A 63 -1.81 29.25 21.65
CA ASP A 63 -2.58 30.40 21.17
C ASP A 63 -2.27 30.71 19.70
N GLY A 64 -3.00 31.68 19.10
CA GLY A 64 -2.76 32.12 17.72
C GLY A 64 -1.37 32.73 17.46
N ASN A 65 -0.56 32.95 18.49
CA ASN A 65 0.81 33.43 18.40
C ASN A 65 1.84 32.30 18.52
N GLY A 66 1.41 31.05 18.71
CA GLY A 66 2.28 29.89 18.88
C GLY A 66 2.87 29.75 20.28
N ASN A 67 2.33 30.44 21.29
CA ASN A 67 2.75 30.27 22.68
C ASN A 67 1.91 29.20 23.36
N GLN A 68 2.53 28.39 24.21
CA GLN A 68 1.83 27.39 25.01
C GLN A 68 0.77 28.03 25.93
N VAL A 69 -0.45 27.51 25.88
CA VAL A 69 -1.54 27.80 26.83
C VAL A 69 -1.88 26.61 27.73
N GLY A 70 -1.53 25.40 27.31
CA GLY A 70 -1.74 24.17 28.08
C GLY A 70 -0.81 23.05 27.61
N THR A 71 -0.38 22.17 28.51
CA THR A 71 0.39 20.99 28.13
C THR A 71 0.17 19.84 29.09
N THR A 72 0.26 18.63 28.58
CA THR A 72 0.23 17.35 29.31
C THR A 72 0.99 16.29 28.51
N THR A 73 1.12 15.09 29.04
CA THR A 73 1.64 13.94 28.29
C THR A 73 0.63 12.80 28.23
N MET A 74 0.71 11.98 27.19
CA MET A 74 -0.20 10.83 27.03
C MET A 74 -0.10 9.85 28.21
N ARG A 75 1.11 9.54 28.68
CA ARG A 75 1.24 8.68 29.87
C ARG A 75 0.66 9.30 31.14
N THR A 76 0.70 10.63 31.27
CA THR A 76 0.03 11.33 32.38
C THR A 76 -1.49 11.21 32.26
N LEU A 77 -2.03 11.37 31.06
CA LEU A 77 -3.47 11.24 30.78
C LEU A 77 -3.99 9.82 31.01
N LEU A 78 -3.22 8.81 30.61
CA LEU A 78 -3.57 7.40 30.79
C LEU A 78 -3.30 6.89 32.22
N GLY A 79 -2.52 7.63 33.03
CA GLY A 79 -2.09 7.17 34.35
C GLY A 79 -1.06 6.03 34.30
N GLY A 80 -0.41 5.81 33.15
CA GLY A 80 0.46 4.66 32.93
C GLY A 80 1.03 4.60 31.51
N ALA A 81 1.66 3.46 31.20
CA ALA A 81 2.23 3.19 29.87
C ALA A 81 1.22 2.72 28.84
N THR A 82 0.10 2.19 29.32
CA THR A 82 -0.85 1.41 28.52
C THR A 82 -2.24 1.96 28.72
N GLY A 83 -3.01 2.01 27.65
CA GLY A 83 -4.42 2.37 27.64
C GLY A 83 -5.07 1.87 26.36
N THR A 84 -6.37 1.57 26.43
CA THR A 84 -7.16 1.26 25.24
C THR A 84 -7.28 2.49 24.35
N ILE A 85 -7.65 2.32 23.08
CA ILE A 85 -7.92 3.46 22.19
C ILE A 85 -9.07 4.32 22.76
N ALA A 86 -10.07 3.70 23.39
CA ALA A 86 -11.14 4.38 24.11
C ALA A 86 -10.62 5.16 25.33
N ASP A 87 -9.64 4.64 26.08
CA ASP A 87 -9.00 5.36 27.18
C ASP A 87 -8.21 6.58 26.67
N VAL A 88 -7.49 6.43 25.55
CA VAL A 88 -6.78 7.55 24.89
C VAL A 88 -7.76 8.67 24.56
N GLN A 89 -8.86 8.34 23.87
CA GLN A 89 -9.87 9.33 23.52
C GLN A 89 -10.53 9.95 24.77
N THR A 90 -10.95 9.14 25.73
CA THR A 90 -11.66 9.61 26.93
C THR A 90 -10.79 10.51 27.79
N SER A 91 -9.54 10.12 28.05
CA SER A 91 -8.61 10.93 28.85
C SER A 91 -8.18 12.21 28.15
N LEU A 92 -7.99 12.15 26.82
CA LEU A 92 -7.70 13.34 26.02
C LEU A 92 -8.87 14.32 26.04
N ASP A 93 -10.08 13.82 25.80
CA ASP A 93 -11.30 14.63 25.81
C ASP A 93 -11.55 15.28 27.17
N ALA A 94 -11.42 14.50 28.26
CA ALA A 94 -11.59 15.01 29.61
C ALA A 94 -10.61 16.15 29.92
N TRP A 95 -9.35 16.03 29.48
CA TRP A 95 -8.36 17.09 29.64
C TRP A 95 -8.68 18.32 28.79
N LEU A 96 -9.02 18.14 27.51
CA LEU A 96 -9.37 19.24 26.61
C LEU A 96 -10.60 19.99 27.09
N ARG A 97 -11.68 19.30 27.45
CA ARG A 97 -12.93 19.90 27.96
C ARG A 97 -12.73 20.56 29.32
N GLY A 98 -12.01 19.90 30.22
CA GLY A 98 -11.76 20.41 31.57
C GLY A 98 -11.01 21.74 31.61
N GLN A 99 -10.17 22.01 30.60
CA GLN A 99 -9.43 23.27 30.44
C GLN A 99 -10.08 24.22 29.41
N GLY A 100 -11.24 23.84 28.86
CA GLY A 100 -11.93 24.59 27.81
C GLY A 100 -11.13 24.72 26.51
N HIS A 101 -10.19 23.80 26.26
CA HIS A 101 -9.32 23.81 25.09
C HIS A 101 -9.98 23.25 23.83
N GLY A 102 -10.93 22.33 23.96
CA GLY A 102 -11.53 21.63 22.83
C GLY A 102 -12.23 20.34 23.27
N THR A 103 -12.35 19.41 22.34
CA THR A 103 -12.94 18.08 22.56
C THR A 103 -12.18 17.02 21.77
N ALA A 104 -12.29 15.76 22.19
CA ALA A 104 -11.84 14.61 21.41
C ALA A 104 -12.91 13.52 21.36
N SER A 105 -13.03 12.86 20.22
CA SER A 105 -14.03 11.81 19.97
C SER A 105 -13.44 10.70 19.09
N LEU A 106 -14.17 9.57 19.01
CA LEU A 106 -13.97 8.58 17.96
C LEU A 106 -15.11 8.73 16.96
N ASP A 107 -14.78 8.77 15.68
CA ASP A 107 -15.80 8.81 14.62
C ASP A 107 -16.49 7.45 14.43
N ALA A 108 -17.38 7.34 13.44
CA ALA A 108 -18.10 6.11 13.16
C ALA A 108 -17.19 4.95 12.69
N ASP A 109 -16.01 5.27 12.15
CA ASP A 109 -14.99 4.32 11.70
C ASP A 109 -13.93 4.03 12.79
N GLY A 110 -14.13 4.59 13.99
CA GLY A 110 -13.22 4.47 15.13
C GLY A 110 -11.97 5.34 15.03
N ARG A 111 -11.90 6.33 14.13
CA ARG A 111 -10.75 7.26 14.01
C ARG A 111 -10.79 8.31 15.11
N LEU A 112 -9.61 8.69 15.60
CA LEU A 112 -9.48 9.74 16.61
C LEU A 112 -9.72 11.12 15.97
N GLU A 113 -10.71 11.83 16.47
CA GLU A 113 -11.03 13.21 16.12
C GLU A 113 -10.72 14.15 17.28
N ILE A 114 -10.12 15.30 16.97
CA ILE A 114 -9.77 16.33 17.93
C ILE A 114 -10.20 17.67 17.34
N GLU A 115 -11.08 18.38 18.05
CA GLU A 115 -11.56 19.70 17.68
C GLU A 115 -11.16 20.71 18.77
N LEU A 116 -10.43 21.76 18.40
CA LEU A 116 -10.00 22.79 19.32
C LEU A 116 -11.02 23.93 19.36
N ALA A 117 -11.16 24.55 20.53
CA ALA A 117 -11.97 25.75 20.67
C ALA A 117 -11.32 26.94 19.96
N ASP A 118 -12.15 27.92 19.54
CA ASP A 118 -11.71 29.10 18.79
C ASP A 118 -10.42 29.74 19.32
N GLY A 119 -9.47 29.98 18.40
CA GLY A 119 -8.19 30.63 18.69
C GLY A 119 -7.16 29.72 19.39
N ARG A 120 -7.44 28.42 19.50
CA ARG A 120 -6.50 27.41 20.00
C ARG A 120 -6.10 26.45 18.91
N THR A 121 -4.89 25.97 19.00
CA THR A 121 -4.36 24.89 18.17
C THR A 121 -3.65 23.87 19.03
N ILE A 122 -3.48 22.65 18.54
CA ILE A 122 -2.72 21.60 19.22
C ILE A 122 -1.49 21.21 18.40
N GLY A 123 -0.44 20.80 19.11
CA GLY A 123 0.71 20.12 18.54
C GLY A 123 1.14 18.94 19.39
N PHE A 124 1.73 17.96 18.71
CA PHE A 124 2.24 16.73 19.30
C PHE A 124 3.76 16.74 19.22
N ARG A 125 4.41 16.32 20.31
CA ARG A 125 5.85 16.15 20.35
C ARG A 125 6.19 14.88 21.11
N ASP A 126 6.81 13.94 20.42
CA ASP A 126 7.35 12.77 21.08
C ASP A 126 8.68 13.10 21.75
N GLU A 127 8.81 12.67 23.00
CA GLU A 127 9.91 12.95 23.88
C GLU A 127 10.53 11.65 24.39
N ALA A 128 11.85 11.60 24.43
CA ALA A 128 12.60 10.41 24.81
C ALA A 128 12.43 10.00 26.29
N GLN A 129 11.88 10.88 27.13
CA GLN A 129 11.78 10.70 28.58
C GLN A 129 10.39 11.09 29.09
N VAL A 130 9.80 10.20 29.89
CA VAL A 130 8.51 10.41 30.57
C VAL A 130 8.57 11.63 31.50
N ASN A 131 7.51 12.43 31.51
CA ASN A 131 7.29 13.53 32.47
C ASN A 131 8.45 14.52 32.63
N THR A 132 9.29 14.69 31.60
CA THR A 132 10.44 15.61 31.62
C THR A 132 10.24 16.72 30.60
N PRO A 133 9.78 17.92 31.01
CA PRO A 133 9.64 19.06 30.10
C PRO A 133 10.95 19.36 29.37
N GLY A 134 10.86 19.50 28.05
CA GLY A 134 11.98 19.79 27.18
C GLY A 134 12.90 18.61 26.89
N ALA A 135 12.48 17.38 27.20
CA ALA A 135 13.24 16.20 26.85
C ALA A 135 13.55 16.15 25.33
N ALA A 136 14.63 15.44 24.99
CA ALA A 136 15.07 15.30 23.61
C ALA A 136 13.93 14.76 22.75
N ALA A 137 13.70 15.39 21.60
CA ALA A 137 12.70 14.93 20.65
C ALA A 137 13.16 13.60 20.04
N ALA A 138 12.32 12.58 20.13
CA ALA A 138 12.55 11.26 19.56
C ALA A 138 11.19 10.58 19.38
N ASP A 139 10.99 9.87 18.28
CA ASP A 139 9.72 9.18 18.00
C ASP A 139 9.37 8.22 19.14
N ALA A 140 8.13 8.27 19.59
CA ALA A 140 7.65 7.35 20.61
C ALA A 140 7.53 5.94 20.03
N ALA A 141 7.97 4.94 20.76
CA ALA A 141 7.78 3.55 20.37
C ALA A 141 6.42 3.08 20.89
N ILE A 142 5.49 2.81 19.99
CA ILE A 142 4.11 2.44 20.28
C ILE A 142 3.92 0.96 19.98
N GLY A 143 3.76 0.14 21.02
CA GLY A 143 3.26 -1.21 20.88
C GLY A 143 1.74 -1.18 20.72
N PHE A 144 1.20 -1.87 19.72
CA PHE A 144 -0.23 -1.98 19.48
C PHE A 144 -0.68 -3.42 19.72
N ASP A 145 -1.66 -3.56 20.61
CA ASP A 145 -2.44 -4.77 20.88
C ASP A 145 -3.69 -4.69 19.99
N SER A 146 -3.72 -5.51 18.94
CA SER A 146 -4.72 -5.44 17.88
C SER A 146 -5.93 -6.33 18.14
N ASP A 147 -5.77 -7.39 18.94
CA ASP A 147 -6.80 -8.39 19.24
C ASP A 147 -7.33 -8.33 20.69
N GLY A 148 -6.74 -7.47 21.52
CA GLY A 148 -7.15 -7.21 22.89
C GLY A 148 -6.70 -8.29 23.88
N ASP A 149 -5.70 -9.10 23.53
CA ASP A 149 -5.19 -10.18 24.36
C ASP A 149 -4.11 -9.74 25.38
N THR A 150 -3.81 -8.44 25.44
CA THR A 150 -2.79 -7.76 26.27
C THR A 150 -1.35 -7.96 25.82
N ALA A 151 -1.10 -8.72 24.75
CA ALA A 151 0.18 -8.79 24.10
C ALA A 151 0.34 -7.68 23.06
N VAL A 152 1.59 -7.32 22.76
CA VAL A 152 1.88 -6.39 21.68
C VAL A 152 2.07 -7.20 20.40
N ASP A 153 1.18 -6.97 19.42
CA ASP A 153 1.23 -7.60 18.10
C ASP A 153 2.14 -6.84 17.14
N GLU A 154 1.99 -5.52 17.15
CA GLU A 154 2.66 -4.62 16.22
C GLU A 154 3.45 -3.56 16.97
N SER A 155 4.55 -3.09 16.38
CA SER A 155 5.31 -1.96 16.89
C SER A 155 5.39 -0.86 15.84
N HIS A 156 5.04 0.35 16.26
CA HIS A 156 4.97 1.56 15.44
C HIS A 156 5.85 2.65 16.05
N THR A 157 6.21 3.64 15.24
CA THR A 157 7.02 4.79 15.68
C THR A 157 6.26 6.08 15.45
N GLY A 158 6.20 6.91 16.48
CA GLY A 158 5.49 8.19 16.43
C GLY A 158 4.04 8.05 16.90
N PHE A 159 3.63 8.76 17.95
CA PHE A 159 2.23 8.72 18.38
C PHE A 159 1.28 9.36 17.35
N ALA A 160 1.60 10.57 16.90
CA ALA A 160 0.78 11.25 15.90
C ALA A 160 0.75 10.46 14.58
N ALA A 161 1.88 9.86 14.18
CA ALA A 161 1.98 9.02 12.99
C ALA A 161 1.17 7.72 13.13
N PHE A 162 1.15 7.09 14.30
CA PHE A 162 0.37 5.88 14.56
C PHE A 162 -1.15 6.13 14.38
N PHE A 163 -1.66 7.25 14.89
CA PHE A 163 -3.06 7.64 14.71
C PHE A 163 -3.33 8.31 13.35
N GLY A 164 -2.29 8.73 12.63
CA GLY A 164 -2.39 9.48 11.37
C GLY A 164 -2.97 10.88 11.53
N LEU A 165 -2.68 11.54 12.66
CA LEU A 165 -3.28 12.82 13.07
C LEU A 165 -2.93 13.99 12.16
N ASN A 166 -1.82 13.89 11.44
CA ASN A 166 -1.38 14.94 10.54
C ASN A 166 -0.68 14.32 9.35
N ASP A 167 -1.34 13.36 8.71
CA ASP A 167 -0.88 12.78 7.46
C ASP A 167 -0.93 13.82 6.33
N LEU A 168 0.09 13.83 5.48
CA LEU A 168 0.11 14.61 4.23
C LEU A 168 -0.61 13.86 3.13
N PHE A 169 -0.30 12.56 3.02
CA PHE A 169 -0.88 11.65 2.06
C PHE A 169 -2.02 10.85 2.70
N ALA A 170 -3.14 10.78 2.01
CA ALA A 170 -4.27 9.94 2.32
C ALA A 170 -4.44 8.87 1.23
N ALA A 171 -5.08 7.77 1.57
CA ALA A 171 -5.49 6.75 0.62
C ALA A 171 -6.86 6.20 1.02
N ASP A 172 -7.68 5.84 0.04
CA ASP A 172 -9.02 5.26 0.28
C ASP A 172 -8.93 3.84 0.87
N VAL A 173 -7.80 3.17 0.65
CA VAL A 173 -7.45 1.88 1.27
C VAL A 173 -6.21 2.02 2.15
N PRO A 174 -6.04 1.14 3.16
CA PRO A 174 -4.84 1.19 4.00
C PRO A 174 -3.55 1.11 3.18
N LEU A 175 -2.56 1.94 3.52
CA LEU A 175 -1.25 1.96 2.85
C LEU A 175 -0.62 0.55 2.86
N GLY A 176 -0.13 0.11 1.70
CA GLY A 176 0.45 -1.23 1.52
C GLY A 176 -0.58 -2.31 1.17
N SER A 177 -1.88 -1.98 1.17
CA SER A 177 -2.91 -2.84 0.60
C SER A 177 -2.94 -2.74 -0.93
N ALA A 178 -3.52 -3.75 -1.56
CA ALA A 178 -3.74 -3.75 -3.01
C ALA A 178 -4.55 -2.52 -3.44
N GLY A 179 -4.05 -1.74 -4.39
CA GLY A 179 -4.69 -0.51 -4.90
C GLY A 179 -4.42 0.75 -4.06
N SER A 180 -3.53 0.67 -3.08
CA SER A 180 -3.10 1.86 -2.32
C SER A 180 -2.35 2.87 -3.20
N ALA A 181 -1.63 2.42 -4.24
CA ALA A 181 -1.00 3.30 -5.21
C ALA A 181 -2.02 4.06 -6.08
N GLU A 182 -3.17 3.46 -6.38
CA GLU A 182 -4.20 4.08 -7.23
C GLU A 182 -5.02 5.14 -6.48
N SER A 183 -5.19 4.96 -5.17
CA SER A 183 -5.98 5.85 -4.31
C SER A 183 -5.14 6.88 -3.55
N LEU A 184 -3.81 6.83 -3.67
CA LEU A 184 -2.92 7.76 -2.99
C LEU A 184 -3.18 9.20 -3.45
N SER A 185 -3.46 10.08 -2.49
CA SER A 185 -3.76 11.48 -2.73
C SER A 185 -3.16 12.36 -1.64
N VAL A 186 -3.01 13.66 -1.93
CA VAL A 186 -2.69 14.64 -0.87
C VAL A 186 -4.00 15.00 -0.16
N ARG A 187 -3.94 15.14 1.16
CA ARG A 187 -5.08 15.55 1.99
C ARG A 187 -5.75 16.80 1.41
N ALA A 188 -7.07 16.75 1.24
CA ALA A 188 -7.80 17.73 0.44
C ALA A 188 -7.81 19.15 1.05
N ASP A 189 -7.75 19.25 2.37
CA ASP A 189 -7.59 20.50 3.10
C ASP A 189 -6.29 21.22 2.70
N LEU A 190 -5.18 20.50 2.58
CA LEU A 190 -3.86 21.03 2.21
C LEU A 190 -3.80 21.51 0.75
N LEU A 191 -4.66 20.97 -0.13
CA LEU A 191 -4.80 21.48 -1.50
C LEU A 191 -5.45 22.87 -1.52
N SER A 192 -6.33 23.16 -0.56
CA SER A 192 -7.02 24.45 -0.44
C SER A 192 -6.30 25.45 0.48
N ALA A 193 -5.54 24.95 1.46
CA ALA A 193 -4.85 25.70 2.50
C ALA A 193 -3.42 25.15 2.71
N PRO A 194 -2.46 25.48 1.81
CA PRO A 194 -1.09 24.96 1.89
C PRO A 194 -0.33 25.46 3.12
N GLU A 195 -0.82 26.48 3.82
CA GLU A 195 -0.31 26.92 5.12
C GLU A 195 -0.43 25.86 6.22
N GLY A 196 -1.31 24.86 6.05
CA GLY A 196 -1.45 23.69 6.93
C GLY A 196 -0.32 22.67 6.81
N LEU A 197 0.63 22.87 5.90
CA LEU A 197 1.81 22.02 5.79
C LEU A 197 2.71 22.14 7.03
N SER A 198 3.17 21.00 7.53
CA SER A 198 4.10 20.92 8.66
C SER A 198 5.49 21.45 8.29
N ARG A 199 5.73 22.73 8.54
CA ARG A 199 7.03 23.38 8.27
C ARG A 199 7.96 23.37 9.48
N GLY A 200 7.40 23.48 10.68
CA GLY A 200 8.12 23.57 11.94
C GLY A 200 7.92 22.33 12.81
N THR A 201 8.47 22.37 14.00
CA THR A 201 8.21 21.39 15.06
C THR A 201 7.89 22.11 16.36
N VAL A 202 7.28 21.40 17.31
CA VAL A 202 7.09 21.95 18.66
C VAL A 202 8.46 22.07 19.34
N GLN A 203 8.85 23.29 19.72
CA GLN A 203 10.13 23.58 20.35
C GLN A 203 9.98 23.80 21.86
N TRP A 204 11.05 23.57 22.60
CA TRP A 204 11.13 23.83 24.03
C TRP A 204 12.09 24.99 24.28
N ASP A 205 11.66 25.96 25.08
CA ASP A 205 12.50 27.07 25.52
C ASP A 205 12.50 27.15 27.05
N PRO A 206 13.62 26.80 27.73
CA PRO A 206 13.70 26.82 29.17
C PRO A 206 13.65 28.23 29.77
N THR A 207 13.76 29.29 28.96
CA THR A 207 13.88 30.68 29.44
C THR A 207 12.57 31.48 29.38
N ARG A 208 11.52 30.96 28.74
CA ARG A 208 10.24 31.70 28.56
C ARG A 208 9.39 31.84 29.81
N SER A 209 9.63 30.99 30.81
CA SER A 209 8.92 30.98 32.09
C SER A 209 9.81 30.37 33.16
N LEU A 210 9.41 30.46 34.44
CA LEU A 210 10.12 29.83 35.56
C LEU A 210 10.28 28.31 35.41
N THR A 211 9.37 27.68 34.66
CA THR A 211 9.39 26.23 34.36
C THR A 211 9.79 25.92 32.92
N GLY A 212 10.13 26.93 32.11
CA GLY A 212 10.19 26.81 30.64
C GLY A 212 8.81 26.70 29.99
N ALA A 213 8.76 26.80 28.66
CA ALA A 213 7.53 26.65 27.88
C ALA A 213 7.80 26.10 26.49
N TYR A 214 6.80 25.42 25.93
CA TYR A 214 6.76 25.03 24.54
C TYR A 214 6.29 26.17 23.64
N LEU A 215 6.77 26.17 22.40
CA LEU A 215 6.37 27.13 21.38
C LEU A 215 6.41 26.51 19.99
N VAL A 216 5.68 27.12 19.08
CA VAL A 216 5.87 26.96 17.63
C VAL A 216 6.16 28.34 17.03
N SER A 217 7.08 28.39 16.08
CA SER A 217 7.50 29.63 15.43
C SER A 217 7.13 29.62 13.96
N SER A 218 6.57 30.72 13.46
CA SER A 218 6.22 30.87 12.05
C SER A 218 7.43 30.81 11.10
N GLY A 219 8.63 31.12 11.62
CA GLY A 219 9.90 31.04 10.90
C GLY A 219 10.66 29.73 11.07
N ASP A 220 10.10 28.73 11.77
CA ASP A 220 10.76 27.43 11.89
C ASP A 220 10.59 26.60 10.60
N GLY A 221 11.72 26.19 10.03
CA GLY A 221 11.81 25.30 8.87
C GLY A 221 12.40 23.93 9.20
N SER A 222 12.40 23.52 10.48
CA SER A 222 12.91 22.21 10.92
C SER A 222 12.16 21.03 10.28
N GLY A 223 10.83 21.08 10.22
CA GLY A 223 10.00 20.05 9.60
C GLY A 223 10.25 19.92 8.09
N ALA A 224 10.32 21.04 7.37
CA ALA A 224 10.62 21.03 5.94
C ALA A 224 12.01 20.45 5.61
N ARG A 225 13.01 20.74 6.45
CA ARG A 225 14.37 20.14 6.32
C ARG A 225 14.37 18.65 6.65
N ALA A 226 13.62 18.23 7.67
CA ALA A 226 13.47 16.82 8.01
C ALA A 226 12.82 16.05 6.85
N LEU A 227 11.81 16.64 6.20
CA LEU A 227 11.16 16.04 5.03
C LEU A 227 12.13 15.89 3.85
N ALA A 228 12.87 16.96 3.54
CA ALA A 228 13.88 16.93 2.47
C ALA A 228 14.98 15.89 2.74
N THR A 229 15.34 15.69 4.01
CA THR A 229 16.33 14.67 4.43
C THR A 229 15.74 13.27 4.26
N ALA A 230 14.56 13.01 4.82
CA ALA A 230 13.94 11.69 4.81
C ALA A 230 13.64 11.16 3.40
N VAL A 231 13.22 12.04 2.47
CA VAL A 231 12.98 11.66 1.06
C VAL A 231 14.30 11.35 0.33
N GLY A 232 15.42 11.90 0.79
CA GLY A 232 16.76 11.63 0.26
C GLY A 232 17.47 10.42 0.90
N GLU A 233 16.96 9.91 2.02
CA GLU A 233 17.51 8.74 2.72
C GLU A 233 16.94 7.43 2.15
N GLY A 234 17.67 6.32 2.40
CA GLY A 234 17.22 5.00 1.99
C GLY A 234 16.02 4.54 2.82
N THR A 235 14.93 4.16 2.14
CA THR A 235 13.74 3.56 2.77
C THR A 235 13.81 2.04 2.64
N ALA A 236 13.44 1.33 3.72
CA ALA A 236 13.35 -0.13 3.70
C ALA A 236 12.03 -0.56 3.04
N PHE A 237 12.11 -1.15 1.85
CA PHE A 237 10.97 -1.75 1.18
C PHE A 237 10.92 -3.24 1.49
N ALA A 238 9.74 -3.73 1.87
CA ALA A 238 9.49 -5.16 2.04
C ALA A 238 9.61 -5.90 0.69
N ALA A 239 9.75 -7.22 0.74
CA ALA A 239 9.64 -8.03 -0.46
C ALA A 239 8.23 -7.87 -1.06
N SER A 240 8.15 -7.66 -2.37
CA SER A 240 6.91 -7.45 -3.10
C SER A 240 7.04 -8.03 -4.49
N GLY A 241 6.01 -8.78 -4.94
CA GLY A 241 6.08 -9.54 -6.18
C GLY A 241 7.34 -10.42 -6.21
N GLU A 242 8.17 -10.25 -7.25
CA GLU A 242 9.47 -10.91 -7.36
C GLU A 242 10.66 -10.06 -6.85
N LEU A 243 10.41 -8.83 -6.38
CA LEU A 243 11.46 -7.97 -5.84
C LEU A 243 11.76 -8.36 -4.38
N PRO A 244 13.05 -8.57 -4.03
CA PRO A 244 13.43 -8.87 -2.66
C PRO A 244 13.30 -7.63 -1.77
N GLN A 245 13.30 -7.86 -0.46
CA GLN A 245 13.46 -6.78 0.52
C GLN A 245 14.76 -6.01 0.25
N VAL A 246 14.67 -4.68 0.18
CA VAL A 246 15.80 -3.80 -0.13
C VAL A 246 15.67 -2.46 0.59
N THR A 247 16.79 -1.91 1.05
CA THR A 247 16.86 -0.54 1.55
C THR A 247 17.49 0.35 0.49
N THR A 248 16.71 1.25 -0.11
CA THR A 248 17.18 2.12 -1.19
C THR A 248 16.32 3.39 -1.30
N GLY A 249 16.72 4.35 -2.13
CA GLY A 249 15.91 5.55 -2.39
C GLY A 249 14.68 5.24 -3.24
N PHE A 250 13.64 6.07 -3.15
CA PHE A 250 12.40 5.89 -3.92
C PHE A 250 12.63 5.81 -5.43
N ALA A 251 13.53 6.63 -5.97
CA ALA A 251 13.87 6.64 -7.39
C ALA A 251 14.57 5.34 -7.82
N ASP A 252 15.45 4.80 -6.97
CA ASP A 252 16.16 3.56 -7.25
C ASP A 252 15.21 2.36 -7.18
N TYR A 253 14.30 2.32 -6.20
CA TYR A 253 13.26 1.29 -6.13
C TYR A 253 12.35 1.35 -7.37
N ALA A 254 11.87 2.53 -7.76
CA ALA A 254 11.11 2.70 -8.99
C ALA A 254 11.89 2.22 -10.23
N GLY A 255 13.19 2.48 -10.29
CA GLY A 255 14.09 1.94 -11.32
C GLY A 255 14.15 0.41 -11.33
N MET A 256 14.18 -0.23 -10.15
CA MET A 256 14.11 -1.70 -10.03
C MET A 256 12.79 -2.26 -10.53
N VAL A 257 11.66 -1.63 -10.20
CA VAL A 257 10.32 -2.03 -10.68
C VAL A 257 10.25 -1.96 -12.21
N ILE A 258 10.73 -0.87 -12.81
CA ILE A 258 10.76 -0.69 -14.26
C ILE A 258 11.67 -1.73 -14.91
N ALA A 259 12.87 -1.95 -14.38
CA ALA A 259 13.83 -2.91 -14.93
C ALA A 259 13.30 -4.35 -14.89
N HIS A 260 12.66 -4.75 -13.78
CA HIS A 260 12.05 -6.06 -13.63
C HIS A 260 10.87 -6.23 -14.60
N THR A 261 9.94 -5.27 -14.66
CA THR A 261 8.81 -5.28 -15.61
C THR A 261 9.27 -5.36 -17.06
N ALA A 262 10.33 -4.64 -17.43
CA ALA A 262 10.90 -4.68 -18.77
C ALA A 262 11.49 -6.06 -19.10
N SER A 263 12.18 -6.68 -18.14
CA SER A 263 12.74 -8.04 -18.28
C SER A 263 11.64 -9.09 -18.44
N GLU A 264 10.58 -9.03 -17.63
CA GLU A 264 9.42 -9.92 -17.75
C GLU A 264 8.69 -9.74 -19.07
N THR A 265 8.50 -8.50 -19.51
CA THR A 265 7.86 -8.18 -20.79
C THR A 265 8.67 -8.78 -21.94
N ALA A 266 9.99 -8.62 -21.95
CA ALA A 266 10.86 -9.21 -22.97
C ALA A 266 10.82 -10.75 -22.95
N ALA A 267 10.77 -11.36 -21.77
CA ALA A 267 10.64 -12.82 -21.63
C ALA A 267 9.28 -13.33 -22.15
N SER A 268 8.20 -12.61 -21.84
CA SER A 268 6.83 -12.89 -22.29
C SER A 268 6.67 -12.73 -23.81
N GLU A 269 7.24 -11.67 -24.40
CA GLU A 269 7.30 -11.48 -25.85
C GLU A 269 8.05 -12.64 -26.53
N SER A 270 9.21 -13.02 -25.99
CA SER A 270 9.99 -14.16 -26.49
C SER A 270 9.23 -15.49 -26.39
N ALA A 271 8.51 -15.71 -25.28
CA ALA A 271 7.67 -16.90 -25.10
C ALA A 271 6.49 -16.93 -26.06
N THR A 272 5.84 -15.79 -26.27
CA THR A 272 4.72 -15.64 -27.22
C THR A 272 5.20 -15.92 -28.65
N ALA A 273 6.32 -15.33 -29.07
CA ALA A 273 6.90 -15.58 -30.39
C ALA A 273 7.21 -17.07 -30.63
N ARG A 274 7.79 -17.75 -29.63
CA ARG A 274 8.02 -19.21 -29.71
C ARG A 274 6.72 -20.00 -29.82
N GLN A 275 5.68 -19.60 -29.10
CA GLN A 275 4.38 -20.27 -29.14
C GLN A 275 3.70 -20.08 -30.50
N GLU A 276 3.78 -18.88 -31.08
CA GLU A 276 3.28 -18.58 -32.43
C GLU A 276 3.99 -19.43 -33.49
N GLU A 277 5.32 -19.51 -33.43
CA GLU A 277 6.13 -20.36 -34.34
C GLU A 277 5.76 -21.84 -34.20
N LEU A 278 5.59 -22.33 -32.97
CA LEU A 278 5.17 -23.71 -32.71
C LEU A 278 3.77 -23.99 -33.28
N VAL A 279 2.82 -23.08 -33.07
CA VAL A 279 1.46 -23.20 -33.61
C VAL A 279 1.49 -23.23 -35.14
N GLU A 280 2.27 -22.36 -35.77
CA GLU A 280 2.43 -22.34 -37.23
C GLU A 280 3.05 -23.64 -37.75
N THR A 281 4.11 -24.13 -37.10
CA THR A 281 4.74 -25.42 -37.45
C THR A 281 3.77 -26.59 -37.31
N LEU A 282 2.97 -26.61 -36.24
CA LEU A 282 1.96 -27.65 -36.02
C LEU A 282 0.83 -27.58 -37.04
N LYS A 283 0.42 -26.38 -37.48
CA LYS A 283 -0.55 -26.21 -38.58
C LYS A 283 0.00 -26.77 -39.89
N GLN A 284 1.22 -26.39 -40.28
CA GLN A 284 1.86 -26.93 -41.49
C GLN A 284 2.00 -28.46 -41.45
N LYS A 285 2.33 -29.04 -40.28
CA LYS A 285 2.39 -30.49 -40.10
C LYS A 285 1.00 -31.14 -40.17
N SER A 286 -0.01 -30.53 -39.58
CA SER A 286 -1.41 -30.98 -39.70
C SER A 286 -1.87 -30.96 -41.16
N ASP A 287 -1.59 -29.88 -41.89
CA ASP A 287 -2.00 -29.72 -43.28
C ASP A 287 -1.27 -30.67 -44.22
N SER A 288 0.00 -31.02 -43.93
CA SER A 288 0.70 -32.06 -44.71
C SER A 288 0.20 -33.48 -44.41
N LEU A 289 -0.26 -33.76 -43.18
CA LEU A 289 -0.89 -35.04 -42.83
C LEU A 289 -2.33 -35.17 -43.35
N ARG A 290 -3.08 -34.07 -43.36
CA ARG A 290 -4.46 -33.99 -43.87
C ARG A 290 -4.52 -33.75 -45.37
N GLY A 291 -3.41 -33.27 -45.95
CA GLY A 291 -3.23 -33.09 -47.38
C GLY A 291 -3.25 -34.44 -48.07
N VAL A 292 -4.41 -34.80 -48.62
CA VAL A 292 -4.55 -35.94 -49.51
C VAL A 292 -3.74 -35.64 -50.75
N ASN A 293 -2.78 -36.50 -51.08
CA ASN A 293 -2.02 -36.38 -52.32
C ASN A 293 -2.95 -36.77 -53.46
N LEU A 294 -3.69 -35.80 -54.02
CA LEU A 294 -4.74 -36.02 -55.03
C LEU A 294 -4.21 -36.82 -56.23
N ASP A 295 -2.94 -36.64 -56.60
CA ASP A 295 -2.32 -37.41 -57.67
C ASP A 295 -2.16 -38.90 -57.31
N GLN A 296 -1.94 -39.21 -56.03
CA GLN A 296 -1.84 -40.58 -55.53
C GLN A 296 -3.23 -41.22 -55.36
N GLU A 297 -4.22 -40.50 -54.83
CA GLU A 297 -5.60 -40.99 -54.82
C GLU A 297 -6.19 -41.14 -56.23
N LEU A 298 -5.83 -40.27 -57.18
CA LEU A 298 -6.21 -40.41 -58.58
C LEU A 298 -5.55 -41.64 -59.23
N ALA A 299 -4.27 -41.90 -58.93
CA ALA A 299 -3.57 -43.09 -59.39
C ALA A 299 -4.19 -44.37 -58.82
N ASP A 300 -4.52 -44.38 -57.52
CA ASP A 300 -5.21 -45.49 -56.85
C ASP A 300 -6.63 -45.67 -57.40
N LEU A 301 -7.35 -44.58 -57.70
CA LEU A 301 -8.67 -44.62 -58.31
C LEU A 301 -8.63 -45.16 -59.73
N MET A 302 -7.65 -44.75 -60.55
CA MET A 302 -7.42 -45.34 -61.87
C MET A 302 -7.06 -46.83 -61.78
N LEU A 303 -6.30 -47.24 -60.76
CA LEU A 303 -5.98 -48.64 -60.50
C LEU A 303 -7.25 -49.43 -60.13
N TYR A 304 -8.12 -48.87 -59.28
CA TYR A 304 -9.40 -49.49 -58.94
C TYR A 304 -10.35 -49.57 -60.13
N GLU A 305 -10.41 -48.54 -60.97
CA GLU A 305 -11.19 -48.55 -62.21
C GLU A 305 -10.69 -49.60 -63.21
N GLN A 306 -9.36 -49.72 -63.38
CA GLN A 306 -8.76 -50.77 -64.20
C GLN A 306 -9.02 -52.16 -63.64
N ALA A 307 -8.88 -52.36 -62.33
CA ALA A 307 -9.15 -53.62 -61.67
C ALA A 307 -10.63 -54.02 -61.78
N TYR A 308 -11.56 -53.07 -61.64
CA TYR A 308 -13.00 -53.31 -61.78
C TYR A 308 -13.38 -53.62 -63.23
N SER A 309 -12.81 -52.90 -64.21
CA SER A 309 -12.96 -53.19 -65.64
C SER A 309 -12.43 -54.59 -66.00
N ALA A 310 -11.27 -54.96 -65.46
CA ALA A 310 -10.71 -56.30 -65.64
C ALA A 310 -11.60 -57.38 -64.99
N ALA A 311 -12.08 -57.16 -63.76
CA ALA A 311 -12.98 -58.08 -63.07
C ALA A 311 -14.34 -58.22 -63.80
N ALA A 312 -14.90 -57.14 -64.33
CA ALA A 312 -16.12 -57.16 -65.13
C ALA A 312 -15.94 -57.94 -66.44
N ARG A 313 -14.78 -57.80 -67.08
CA ARG A 313 -14.43 -58.58 -68.28
C ARG A 313 -14.26 -60.07 -67.95
N VAL A 314 -13.65 -60.40 -66.81
CA VAL A 314 -13.57 -61.79 -66.31
C VAL A 314 -14.96 -62.36 -66.00
N MET A 315 -15.85 -61.57 -65.38
CA MET A 315 -17.26 -61.96 -65.14
C MET A 315 -18.02 -62.20 -66.44
N SER A 316 -17.83 -61.35 -67.45
CA SER A 316 -18.42 -61.54 -68.78
C SER A 316 -17.94 -62.83 -69.43
N VAL A 317 -16.64 -63.13 -69.35
CA VAL A 317 -16.07 -64.38 -69.88
C VAL A 317 -16.59 -65.59 -69.10
N MET A 318 -16.76 -65.48 -67.77
CA MET A 318 -17.39 -66.54 -66.99
C MET A 318 -18.87 -66.74 -67.34
N GLN A 319 -19.64 -65.65 -67.55
CA GLN A 319 -21.03 -65.73 -68.00
C GLN A 319 -21.15 -66.37 -69.39
N GLU A 320 -20.30 -65.98 -70.34
CA GLU A 320 -20.24 -66.61 -71.67
C GLU A 320 -19.88 -68.11 -71.57
N MET A 321 -18.99 -68.49 -70.65
CA MET A 321 -18.65 -69.89 -70.38
C MET A 321 -19.82 -70.66 -69.74
N PHE A 322 -20.57 -70.05 -68.81
CA PHE A 322 -21.76 -70.65 -68.20
C PHE A 322 -22.90 -70.82 -69.22
N ASP A 323 -23.18 -69.81 -70.05
CA ASP A 323 -24.19 -69.86 -71.12
C ASP A 323 -23.83 -70.92 -72.17
N ALA A 324 -22.54 -71.08 -72.51
CA ALA A 324 -22.07 -72.14 -73.38
C ALA A 324 -22.28 -73.53 -72.77
N LEU A 325 -22.09 -73.66 -71.45
CA LEU A 325 -22.33 -74.90 -70.69
C LEU A 325 -23.82 -75.25 -70.65
N GLU A 326 -24.72 -74.30 -70.37
CA GLU A 326 -26.17 -74.51 -70.39
C GLU A 326 -26.71 -74.86 -71.79
N ARG A 327 -26.18 -74.26 -72.86
CA ARG A 327 -26.55 -74.65 -74.24
C ARG A 327 -26.05 -76.03 -74.66
N SER A 328 -25.13 -76.62 -73.92
CA SER A 328 -24.58 -77.96 -74.19
C SER A 328 -25.25 -79.09 -73.39
N ALA A 329 -26.18 -78.75 -72.48
CA ALA A 329 -26.99 -79.74 -71.78
C ALA A 329 -28.25 -80.07 -72.64
N PRO A 330 -28.44 -81.33 -73.08
CA PRO A 330 -29.56 -81.76 -73.93
C PRO A 330 -30.91 -81.85 -73.21
#